data_AF-A0A1Y5TZ68-F1
#
_entry.id   AF-A0A1Y5TZ68-F1
#
_cell.length_a   1.000
_cell.length_b   1.000
_cell.length_c   1.000
_cell.angle_alpha   90.00
_cell.angle_beta   90.00
_cell.angle_gamma   90.00
#
_symmetry.space_group_name_H-M   'P 1'
#
loop_
_entity.id
_entity.type
_entity.pdbx_description
1 polymer ?
#
loop_
_entity_poly.entity_id
_entity_poly.type
_entity_poly.pdbx_seq_one_letter_code
_entity_poly.pdbx_strand_id
1 'polypeptide(L)'
;MLARAVPLRVIEERFPGCFSLAALSRHRARHMPPAIKAALIADRRPSDLDLEKLRRDEGEGLLQSLVAYRGHMVAIVNQCTDDGDYRLAAVFYDKLMRAWELEAKFLGELQTAAQHIHQSLIIAPEYLELRVNLVRALEPYPEARQAVANLLTQAEDAAQRGVIDACE
;
A
#
# COMPACT_ATOMS: atom_id res chain seq x y z
N MET A 1 0.39 -20.79 20.44
CA MET A 1 1.27 -19.80 21.13
C MET A 1 2.70 -20.29 21.29
N LEU A 2 2.97 -21.49 21.80
CA LEU A 2 4.33 -22.08 21.85
C LEU A 2 4.95 -22.31 20.47
N ALA A 3 4.12 -22.63 19.47
CA ALA A 3 4.53 -22.78 18.07
C ALA A 3 4.78 -21.44 17.35
N ARG A 4 4.26 -20.32 17.88
CA ARG A 4 4.32 -18.99 17.26
C ARG A 4 5.64 -18.26 17.56
N ALA A 5 6.67 -18.97 18.02
CA ALA A 5 7.98 -18.45 18.43
C ALA A 5 7.94 -17.32 19.49
N VAL A 6 6.82 -17.16 20.21
CA VAL A 6 6.70 -16.20 21.32
C VAL A 6 7.65 -16.63 22.45
N PRO A 7 8.39 -15.68 23.06
CA PRO A 7 9.28 -16.00 24.18
C PRO A 7 8.50 -16.63 25.33
N LEU A 8 9.03 -17.71 25.92
CA LEU A 8 8.34 -18.53 26.93
C LEU A 8 7.97 -17.71 28.18
N ARG A 9 8.76 -16.69 28.52
CA ARG A 9 8.51 -15.77 29.64
C ARG A 9 7.20 -15.00 29.48
N VAL A 10 6.92 -14.50 28.27
CA VAL A 10 5.68 -13.77 27.96
C VAL A 10 4.44 -14.67 28.06
N ILE A 11 4.60 -15.98 27.82
CA ILE A 11 3.51 -16.94 27.96
C ILE A 11 3.21 -17.22 29.44
N GLU A 12 4.24 -17.32 30.26
CA GLU A 12 4.13 -17.49 31.71
C GLU A 12 3.52 -16.25 32.37
N GLU A 13 3.95 -15.04 31.99
CA GLU A 13 3.39 -13.77 32.46
C GLU A 13 1.92 -13.59 32.06
N ARG A 14 1.54 -14.08 30.86
CA ARG A 14 0.14 -13.99 30.40
C ARG A 14 -0.79 -14.98 31.12
N PHE A 15 -0.27 -16.08 31.67
CA PHE A 15 -1.04 -17.09 32.38
C PHE A 15 -0.40 -17.40 33.74
N PRO A 16 -0.45 -16.43 34.68
CA PRO A 16 0.22 -16.57 35.97
C PRO A 16 -0.35 -17.77 36.76
N GLY A 17 0.54 -18.62 37.27
CA GLY A 17 0.20 -19.75 38.16
C GLY A 17 -0.27 -21.03 37.48
N CYS A 18 -0.54 -21.02 36.16
CA CYS A 18 -1.03 -22.21 35.45
C CYS A 18 0.09 -23.07 34.86
N PHE A 19 1.21 -22.46 34.47
CA PHE A 19 2.32 -23.15 33.81
C PHE A 19 3.66 -22.56 34.26
N SER A 20 4.65 -23.43 34.51
CA SER A 20 6.02 -22.98 34.77
C SER A 20 6.86 -22.94 33.49
N LEU A 21 7.85 -22.05 33.43
CA LEU A 21 8.81 -21.96 32.32
C LEU A 21 9.43 -23.32 31.96
N ALA A 22 9.79 -24.11 32.98
CA ALA A 22 10.37 -25.43 32.81
C ALA A 22 9.39 -26.43 32.19
N ALA A 23 8.09 -26.36 32.55
CA ALA A 23 7.05 -27.19 31.95
C ALA A 23 6.82 -26.83 30.47
N LEU A 24 6.76 -25.54 30.14
CA LEU A 24 6.60 -25.05 28.77
C LEU A 24 7.80 -25.43 27.88
N SER A 25 9.02 -25.32 28.40
CA SER A 25 10.24 -25.73 27.71
C SER A 25 10.25 -27.23 27.40
N ARG A 26 9.92 -28.08 28.39
CA ARG A 26 9.83 -29.54 28.19
C ARG A 26 8.72 -29.94 27.23
N HIS A 27 7.58 -29.26 27.29
CA HIS A 27 6.47 -29.49 26.35
C HIS A 27 6.86 -29.17 24.90
N ARG A 28 7.55 -28.05 24.67
CA ARG A 28 8.08 -27.67 23.35
C ARG A 28 9.14 -28.66 22.82
N ALA A 29 9.96 -29.21 23.72
CA ALA A 29 11.02 -30.13 23.37
C ALA A 29 10.53 -31.57 23.14
N ARG A 30 9.66 -32.09 24.01
CA ARG A 30 9.27 -33.52 24.03
C ARG A 30 7.91 -33.81 23.40
N HIS A 31 6.99 -32.85 23.40
CA HIS A 31 5.58 -33.09 23.04
C HIS A 31 5.11 -32.31 21.82
N MET A 32 6.03 -31.71 21.05
CA MET A 32 5.70 -31.02 19.82
C MET A 32 6.40 -31.68 18.61
N PRO A 33 5.68 -32.53 17.86
CA PRO A 33 6.17 -33.20 16.65
C PRO A 33 6.69 -32.20 15.61
N PRO A 34 7.75 -32.56 14.86
CA PRO A 34 8.33 -31.68 13.85
C PRO A 34 7.36 -31.35 12.71
N ALA A 35 6.43 -32.25 12.37
CA ALA A 35 5.40 -32.00 11.36
C ALA A 35 4.43 -30.89 11.77
N ILE A 36 4.03 -30.83 13.06
CA ILE A 36 3.16 -29.77 13.60
C ILE A 36 3.92 -28.44 13.69
N LYS A 37 5.23 -28.48 13.99
CA LYS A 37 6.10 -27.29 13.91
C LYS A 37 6.14 -26.74 12.48
N ALA A 38 6.37 -27.61 11.51
CA ALA A 38 6.43 -27.23 10.10
C ALA A 38 5.08 -26.70 9.58
N ALA A 39 3.96 -27.34 9.91
CA ALA A 39 2.64 -26.90 9.53
C ALA A 39 2.29 -25.51 10.09
N LEU A 40 2.60 -25.25 11.36
CA LEU A 40 2.35 -23.94 12.00
C LEU A 40 3.32 -22.84 11.54
N ILE A 41 4.51 -23.21 11.05
CA ILE A 41 5.43 -22.27 10.38
C ILE A 41 4.99 -22.01 8.94
N ALA A 42 4.44 -23.00 8.24
CA ALA A 42 3.86 -22.84 6.91
C ALA A 42 2.60 -21.95 6.92
N ASP A 43 1.77 -22.06 7.96
CA ASP A 43 0.64 -21.16 8.29
C ASP A 43 1.10 -19.71 8.59
N ARG A 44 2.40 -19.50 8.85
CA ARG A 44 3.01 -18.18 9.01
C ARG A 44 3.41 -17.55 7.68
N ARG A 45 3.43 -18.32 6.59
CA ARG A 45 3.55 -17.76 5.26
C ARG A 45 2.20 -17.11 4.98
N PRO A 46 2.12 -15.81 4.68
CA PRO A 46 0.86 -15.21 4.24
C PRO A 46 0.44 -15.95 2.97
N SER A 47 -0.45 -16.93 3.12
CA SER A 47 -1.13 -17.56 2.00
C SER A 47 -2.07 -16.51 1.45
N ASP A 48 -1.82 -16.05 0.22
CA ASP A 48 -2.65 -15.09 -0.52
C ASP A 48 -3.28 -14.02 0.37
N LEU A 49 -2.47 -13.03 0.78
CA LEU A 49 -3.04 -11.77 1.24
C LEU A 49 -3.84 -11.22 0.05
N ASP A 50 -5.17 -11.37 0.11
CA ASP A 50 -6.10 -10.76 -0.82
C ASP A 50 -5.98 -9.24 -0.64
N LEU A 51 -5.10 -8.65 -1.45
CA LEU A 51 -4.75 -7.23 -1.40
C LEU A 51 -5.99 -6.36 -1.60
N GLU A 52 -7.00 -6.84 -2.34
CA GLU A 52 -8.23 -6.10 -2.51
C GLU A 52 -9.10 -6.11 -1.25
N LYS A 53 -9.22 -7.25 -0.57
CA LYS A 53 -9.92 -7.30 0.72
C LYS A 53 -9.20 -6.45 1.75
N LEU A 54 -7.87 -6.59 1.86
CA LEU A 54 -7.09 -5.77 2.78
C LEU A 54 -7.25 -4.28 2.48
N ARG A 55 -7.24 -3.87 1.21
CA ARG A 55 -7.45 -2.47 0.82
C ARG A 55 -8.85 -1.95 1.20
N ARG A 56 -9.90 -2.78 1.07
CA ARG A 56 -11.26 -2.40 1.48
C ARG A 56 -11.33 -2.24 2.99
N ASP A 57 -10.88 -3.25 3.72
CA ASP A 57 -10.93 -3.30 5.18
C ASP A 57 -10.09 -2.17 5.82
N GLU A 58 -8.87 -1.95 5.30
CA GLU A 58 -8.03 -0.83 5.75
C GLU A 58 -8.59 0.51 5.31
N GLY A 59 -9.18 0.62 4.12
CA GLY A 59 -9.80 1.85 3.63
C GLY A 59 -10.95 2.34 4.52
N GLU A 60 -11.79 1.41 4.99
CA GLU A 60 -12.90 1.72 5.91
C GLU A 60 -12.40 2.18 7.29
N GLY A 61 -11.29 1.62 7.79
CA GLY A 61 -10.72 1.94 9.10
C GLY A 61 -9.66 3.05 9.11
N LEU A 62 -9.22 3.54 7.94
CA LEU A 62 -8.06 4.42 7.83
C LEU A 62 -8.27 5.76 8.52
N LEU A 63 -9.43 6.38 8.32
CA LEU A 63 -9.74 7.68 8.94
C LEU A 63 -9.80 7.56 10.47
N GLN A 64 -10.39 6.48 10.99
CA GLN A 64 -10.43 6.23 12.43
C GLN A 64 -9.03 6.01 13.02
N SER A 65 -8.17 5.33 12.26
CA SER A 65 -6.77 5.13 12.63
C SER A 65 -5.98 6.43 12.64
N LEU A 66 -6.20 7.31 11.66
CA LEU A 66 -5.59 8.66 11.60
C LEU A 66 -6.02 9.53 12.78
N VAL A 67 -7.32 9.53 13.12
CA VAL A 67 -7.85 10.28 14.27
C VAL A 67 -7.26 9.79 15.58
N ALA A 68 -7.13 8.47 15.75
CA ALA A 68 -6.48 7.89 16.92
C ALA A 68 -4.99 8.28 16.99
N TYR A 69 -4.27 8.17 15.86
CA TYR A 69 -2.87 8.57 15.76
C TYR A 69 -2.65 10.04 16.12
N ARG A 70 -3.51 10.93 15.60
CA ARG A 70 -3.53 12.34 15.96
C ARG A 70 -3.71 12.55 17.47
N GLY A 71 -4.68 11.87 18.08
CA GLY A 71 -4.92 11.93 19.52
C GLY A 71 -3.69 11.53 20.34
N HIS A 72 -2.99 10.48 19.92
CA HIS A 72 -1.72 10.07 20.53
C HIS A 72 -0.63 11.12 20.37
N MET A 73 -0.48 11.75 19.20
CA MET A 73 0.51 12.80 18.99
C MET A 73 0.25 14.03 19.85
N VAL A 74 -1.02 14.45 19.99
CA VAL A 74 -1.38 15.57 20.88
C VAL A 74 -1.01 15.25 22.33
N ALA A 75 -1.26 14.03 22.80
CA ALA A 75 -0.88 13.62 24.15
C ALA A 75 0.64 13.69 24.38
N ILE A 76 1.44 13.26 23.39
CA ILE A 76 2.91 13.32 23.48
C ILE A 76 3.41 14.77 23.45
N VAL A 77 2.83 15.62 22.59
CA VAL A 77 3.19 17.05 22.55
C VAL A 77 2.94 17.69 23.92
N ASN A 78 1.78 17.42 24.52
CA ASN A 78 1.45 17.94 25.86
C ASN A 78 2.45 17.45 26.93
N GLN A 79 2.82 16.16 26.90
CA GLN A 79 3.83 15.62 27.81
C GLN A 79 5.20 16.30 27.61
N CYS A 80 5.66 16.45 26.37
CA CYS A 80 6.92 17.14 26.10
C CYS A 80 6.90 18.61 26.52
N THR A 81 5.75 19.30 26.40
CA THR A 81 5.61 20.68 26.88
C THR A 81 5.61 20.76 28.41
N ASP A 82 4.98 19.81 29.09
CA ASP A 82 4.95 19.74 30.56
C ASP A 82 6.34 19.42 31.13
N ASP A 83 7.10 18.57 30.45
CA ASP A 83 8.49 18.22 30.80
C ASP A 83 9.49 19.34 30.44
N GLY A 84 9.05 20.39 29.74
CA GLY A 84 9.87 21.52 29.31
C GLY A 84 10.82 21.23 28.14
N ASP A 85 10.69 20.08 27.48
CA ASP A 85 11.47 19.72 26.30
C ASP A 85 10.79 20.22 25.01
N TYR A 86 10.90 21.53 24.81
CA TYR A 86 10.31 22.22 23.66
C TYR A 86 10.92 21.78 22.31
N ARG A 87 12.13 21.21 22.30
CA ARG A 87 12.74 20.72 21.05
C ARG A 87 12.01 19.47 20.56
N LEU A 88 11.73 18.53 21.47
CA LEU A 88 10.94 17.36 21.13
C LEU A 88 9.49 17.75 20.79
N ALA A 89 8.91 18.68 21.54
CA ALA A 89 7.57 19.19 21.25
C ALA A 89 7.45 19.75 19.82
N ALA A 90 8.43 20.52 19.35
CA ALA A 90 8.45 21.06 17.99
C ALA A 90 8.51 19.96 16.91
N VAL A 91 9.28 18.89 17.13
CA VAL A 91 9.36 17.74 16.20
C VAL A 91 8.02 17.01 16.12
N PHE A 92 7.35 16.80 17.25
CA PHE A 92 6.04 16.16 17.25
C PHE A 92 4.95 17.07 16.68
N TYR A 93 5.09 18.39 16.82
CA TYR A 93 4.19 19.36 16.21
C TYR A 93 4.23 19.31 14.67
N ASP A 94 5.41 19.19 14.05
CA ASP A 94 5.52 18.98 12.58
C ASP A 94 4.82 17.69 12.14
N LYS A 95 4.99 16.61 12.91
CA LYS A 95 4.31 15.33 12.64
C LYS A 95 2.79 15.42 12.81
N LEU A 96 2.32 16.19 13.78
CA LEU A 96 0.90 16.45 14.01
C LEU A 96 0.29 17.23 12.83
N MET A 97 1.00 18.26 12.34
CA MET A 97 0.57 19.02 11.15
C MET A 97 0.43 18.13 9.91
N ARG A 98 1.37 17.20 9.68
CA ARG A 98 1.27 16.22 8.58
C ARG A 98 0.08 15.28 8.73
N ALA A 99 -0.28 14.90 9.95
CA ALA A 99 -1.47 14.09 10.20
C ALA A 99 -2.75 14.86 9.83
N TRP A 100 -2.85 16.14 10.18
CA TRP A 100 -3.96 16.99 9.77
C TRP A 100 -4.03 17.22 8.26
N GLU A 101 -2.89 17.40 7.60
CA GLU A 101 -2.85 17.52 6.14
C GLU A 101 -3.37 16.25 5.46
N LEU A 102 -2.99 15.07 5.96
CA LEU A 102 -3.50 13.79 5.44
C LEU A 102 -4.99 13.60 5.70
N GLU A 103 -5.49 13.95 6.89
CA GLU A 103 -6.92 13.91 7.21
C GLU A 103 -7.72 14.83 6.27
N ALA A 104 -7.26 16.07 6.07
CA ALA A 104 -7.92 17.03 5.20
C ALA A 104 -7.85 16.62 3.71
N LYS A 105 -6.78 15.95 3.26
CA LYS A 105 -6.72 15.34 1.93
C LYS A 105 -7.70 14.17 1.79
N PHE A 106 -7.81 13.33 2.81
CA PHE A 106 -8.73 12.18 2.80
C PHE A 106 -10.19 12.62 2.79
N LEU A 107 -10.52 13.69 3.51
CA LEU A 107 -11.84 14.31 3.49
C LEU A 107 -12.12 15.11 2.21
N GLY A 108 -11.10 15.34 1.37
CA GLY A 108 -11.21 16.12 0.14
C GLY A 108 -11.28 17.63 0.35
N GLU A 109 -11.07 18.13 1.57
CA GLU A 109 -11.03 19.56 1.89
C GLU A 109 -9.76 20.22 1.35
N LEU A 110 -8.64 19.49 1.37
CA LEU A 110 -7.42 19.86 0.67
C LEU A 110 -7.38 19.11 -0.66
N GLN A 111 -7.90 19.76 -1.71
CA GLN A 111 -7.72 19.26 -3.07
C GLN A 111 -6.23 19.32 -3.41
N THR A 112 -5.60 18.14 -3.51
CA THR A 112 -4.27 18.05 -4.09
C THR A 112 -4.44 18.38 -5.57
N ALA A 113 -3.70 19.39 -6.05
CA ALA A 113 -3.75 19.86 -7.43
C ALA A 113 -3.89 18.69 -8.41
N ALA A 114 -4.86 18.80 -9.30
CA ALA A 114 -5.29 17.83 -10.31
C ALA A 114 -4.29 16.68 -10.50
N GLN A 115 -4.66 15.47 -10.08
CA GLN A 115 -3.96 14.27 -10.50
C GLN A 115 -3.95 14.29 -12.04
N HIS A 116 -2.80 14.61 -12.64
CA HIS A 116 -2.59 14.41 -14.05
C HIS A 116 -2.63 12.90 -14.27
N ILE A 117 -3.82 12.37 -14.54
CA ILE A 117 -3.98 11.01 -15.00
C ILE A 117 -3.29 10.97 -16.35
N HIS A 118 -2.08 10.41 -16.39
CA HIS A 118 -1.38 10.08 -17.63
C HIS A 118 -2.14 8.95 -18.30
N GLN A 119 -3.27 9.28 -18.92
CA GLN A 119 -4.07 8.34 -19.66
C GLN A 119 -3.28 7.99 -20.91
N SER A 120 -2.84 6.73 -21.00
CA SER A 120 -2.17 6.22 -22.20
C SER A 120 -3.15 6.28 -23.36
N LEU A 121 -3.08 7.37 -24.14
CA LEU A 121 -3.99 7.66 -25.25
C LEU A 121 -3.99 6.52 -26.29
N ILE A 122 -2.90 5.76 -26.40
CA ILE A 122 -2.76 4.65 -27.35
C ILE A 122 -3.68 3.47 -26.99
N ILE A 123 -3.96 3.27 -25.69
CA ILE A 123 -4.82 2.18 -25.17
C ILE A 123 -6.27 2.65 -25.03
N ALA A 124 -6.52 3.96 -25.14
CA ALA A 124 -7.86 4.52 -25.02
C ALA A 124 -8.75 4.01 -26.18
N PRO A 125 -9.94 3.46 -25.88
CA PRO A 125 -10.84 2.92 -26.91
C PRO A 125 -11.21 3.98 -27.96
N GLU A 126 -11.29 5.25 -27.55
CA GLU A 126 -11.58 6.39 -28.43
C GLU A 126 -10.50 6.60 -29.51
N TYR A 127 -9.23 6.34 -29.17
CA TYR A 127 -8.11 6.45 -30.12
C TYR A 127 -8.13 5.30 -31.15
N LEU A 128 -8.47 4.09 -30.71
CA LEU A 128 -8.61 2.93 -31.60
C LEU A 128 -9.76 3.13 -32.59
N GLU A 129 -10.89 3.67 -32.14
CA GLU A 129 -12.02 4.02 -33.01
C GLU A 129 -11.64 5.08 -34.05
N LEU A 130 -10.91 6.12 -33.63
CA LEU A 130 -10.39 7.14 -34.53
C LEU A 130 -9.49 6.54 -35.60
N ARG A 131 -8.58 5.63 -35.23
CA ARG A 131 -7.68 4.95 -36.18
C ARG A 131 -8.45 4.14 -37.22
N VAL A 132 -9.45 3.37 -36.79
CA VAL A 132 -10.28 2.56 -37.71
C VAL A 132 -11.06 3.46 -38.66
N ASN A 133 -11.68 4.53 -38.14
CA ASN A 133 -12.46 5.45 -38.96
C ASN A 133 -11.60 6.20 -39.98
N LEU A 134 -10.38 6.57 -39.61
CA LEU A 134 -9.45 7.28 -40.49
C LEU A 134 -8.95 6.37 -41.62
N VAL A 135 -8.62 5.11 -41.31
CA VAL A 135 -8.22 4.12 -42.34
C VAL A 135 -9.39 3.78 -43.27
N ARG A 136 -10.61 3.67 -42.74
CA ARG A 136 -11.84 3.47 -43.54
C ARG A 136 -12.14 4.66 -44.45
N ALA A 137 -11.97 5.89 -43.97
CA ALA A 137 -12.17 7.08 -44.79
C ALA A 137 -11.19 7.15 -45.98
N LEU A 138 -10.01 6.55 -45.86
CA LEU A 138 -8.99 6.44 -46.91
C LEU A 138 -9.15 5.19 -47.79
N GLU A 139 -10.30 4.50 -47.71
CA GLU A 139 -10.56 3.34 -48.56
C GLU A 139 -10.49 3.66 -50.08
N PRO A 140 -10.99 4.81 -50.56
CA PRO A 140 -10.91 5.15 -51.99
C PRO A 140 -9.49 5.45 -52.51
N TYR A 141 -8.51 5.71 -51.62
CA TYR A 141 -7.16 6.14 -51.97
C TYR A 141 -6.10 5.19 -51.38
N PRO A 142 -5.74 4.09 -52.06
CA PRO A 142 -4.90 3.04 -51.51
C PRO A 142 -3.48 3.52 -51.17
N GLU A 143 -2.91 4.43 -51.97
CA GLU A 143 -1.58 5.00 -51.72
C GLU A 143 -1.56 5.89 -50.47
N ALA A 144 -2.57 6.73 -50.29
CA ALA A 144 -2.71 7.59 -49.11
C ALA A 144 -2.94 6.77 -47.84
N ARG A 145 -3.71 5.67 -47.94
CA ARG A 145 -3.95 4.74 -46.83
C ARG A 145 -2.64 4.13 -46.32
N GLN A 146 -1.77 3.68 -47.22
CA GLN A 146 -0.49 3.07 -46.83
C GLN A 146 0.45 4.09 -46.19
N ALA A 147 0.54 5.29 -46.75
CA ALA A 147 1.38 6.37 -46.21
C ALA A 147 0.96 6.76 -44.78
N VAL A 148 -0.36 6.91 -44.56
CA VAL A 148 -0.91 7.28 -43.25
C VAL A 148 -0.76 6.14 -42.23
N ALA A 149 -0.99 4.89 -42.63
CA ALA A 149 -0.79 3.74 -41.75
C ALA A 149 0.68 3.61 -41.28
N ASN A 150 1.63 3.82 -42.19
CA ASN A 150 3.05 3.81 -41.87
C ASN A 150 3.41 4.96 -40.89
N LEU A 151 2.89 6.16 -41.13
CA LEU A 151 3.12 7.33 -40.28
C LEU A 151 2.56 7.11 -38.86
N LEU A 152 1.34 6.58 -38.75
CA LEU A 152 0.73 6.28 -37.46
C LEU A 152 1.53 5.24 -36.68
N THR A 153 1.99 4.18 -37.35
CA THR A 153 2.81 3.13 -36.71
C THR A 153 4.15 3.71 -36.21
N GLN A 154 4.80 4.58 -37.00
CA GLN A 154 6.02 5.25 -36.57
C GLN A 154 5.79 6.20 -35.39
N ALA A 155 4.67 6.92 -35.38
CA ALA A 155 4.30 7.82 -34.28
C ALA A 155 3.98 7.02 -32.99
N GLU A 156 3.29 5.89 -33.11
CA GLU A 156 3.03 4.94 -32.02
C GLU A 156 4.35 4.38 -31.46
N ASP A 157 5.27 3.92 -32.32
CA ASP A 157 6.58 3.40 -31.91
C ASP A 157 7.47 4.46 -31.24
N ALA A 158 7.39 5.72 -31.68
CA ALA A 158 8.12 6.83 -31.09
C ALA A 158 7.53 7.21 -29.72
N ALA A 159 6.20 7.25 -29.60
CA ALA A 159 5.52 7.50 -28.34
C ALA A 159 5.78 6.37 -27.32
N GLN A 160 5.79 5.11 -27.76
CA GLN A 160 6.13 3.96 -26.92
C GLN A 160 7.55 4.05 -26.35
N ARG A 161 8.52 4.47 -27.18
CA ARG A 161 9.91 4.68 -26.76
C ARG A 161 10.07 5.84 -25.78
N GLY A 162 9.40 6.97 -26.02
CA GLY A 162 9.42 8.10 -25.09
C GLY A 162 8.80 7.78 -23.72
N VAL A 163 7.83 6.86 -23.65
CA VAL A 163 7.29 6.35 -22.38
C VAL A 163 8.30 5.48 -21.64
N ILE A 164 9.13 4.70 -22.35
CA ILE A 164 10.17 3.85 -21.75
C ILE A 164 11.30 4.71 -21.18
N ASP A 165 11.75 5.73 -21.93
CA ASP A 165 12.82 6.64 -21.49
C ASP A 165 12.40 7.53 -20.30
N ALA A 166 11.10 7.77 -20.09
CA ALA A 166 10.58 8.50 -18.94
C ALA A 166 10.43 7.63 -17.66
N CYS A 167 10.60 6.31 -17.78
CA CYS A 167 10.50 5.36 -16.66
C CYS A 167 11.88 4.94 -16.08
N GLU A 168 12.99 5.40 -16.67
CA GLU A 168 14.36 5.27 -16.14
C GLU A 168 14.78 6.54 -15.36
#